data_AF-A0A3L6ZMI6-F1
#
_entry.id   AF-A0A3L6ZMI6-F1
#
_cell.length_a   1.000
_cell.length_b   1.000
_cell.length_c   1.000
_cell.angle_alpha   90.00
_cell.angle_beta   90.00
_cell.angle_gamma   90.00
#
_symmetry.space_group_name_H-M   'P 1'
#
loop_
_entity.id
_entity.type
_entity.pdbx_description
1 polymer ?
#
loop_
_entity_poly.entity_id
_entity_poly.type
_entity_poly.pdbx_seq_one_letter_code
_entity_poly.pdbx_strand_id
1 'polypeptide(L)'
;MPLDPTAPHPTGLPLAARARAGTPVPPRPTSRLAWTILVLCGTGLAIARVPSSAEYARTLVTPEQRAALGDRALEDTAILIGAIGAVPVFTILLLILAFVAGVLESRLFPHGVSRGRIRVGVGWLTVAVGAVGVGLVSLVSGAPPRGDGALRPLVLLGVALAAPALVRDGRTVRGYGRALLVTVPLGLLLCIQ
;
A
#
# COMPACT_ATOMS: atom_id res chain seq x y z
N MET A 1 -54.25 -0.91 -46.40
CA MET A 1 -53.94 -1.81 -45.27
C MET A 1 -54.39 -1.11 -43.99
N PRO A 2 -55.34 -1.67 -43.23
CA PRO A 2 -55.79 -1.09 -41.97
C PRO A 2 -54.73 -1.30 -40.88
N LEU A 3 -54.42 -0.24 -40.14
CA LEU A 3 -53.54 -0.29 -38.97
C LEU A 3 -54.25 -1.02 -37.82
N ASP A 4 -53.60 -2.03 -37.27
CA ASP A 4 -54.06 -2.81 -36.12
C ASP A 4 -54.02 -1.95 -34.83
N PRO A 5 -55.16 -1.61 -34.22
CA PRO A 5 -55.23 -0.79 -33.01
C PRO A 5 -54.87 -1.56 -31.73
N THR A 6 -54.49 -2.84 -31.82
CA THR A 6 -54.15 -3.66 -30.65
C THR A 6 -52.66 -3.80 -30.39
N ALA A 7 -51.81 -3.11 -31.15
CA ALA A 7 -50.37 -3.10 -30.89
C ALA A 7 -50.11 -2.53 -29.48
N PRO A 8 -49.59 -3.32 -28.53
CA PRO A 8 -49.32 -2.85 -27.19
C PRO A 8 -48.29 -1.72 -27.27
N HIS A 9 -48.66 -0.54 -26.79
CA HIS A 9 -47.73 0.54 -26.56
C HIS A 9 -46.53 -0.01 -25.77
N PRO A 10 -45.27 0.28 -26.17
CA PRO A 10 -44.11 -0.02 -25.33
C PRO A 10 -44.23 0.82 -24.06
N THR A 11 -44.90 0.24 -23.07
CA THR A 11 -45.07 0.78 -21.73
C THR A 11 -43.67 1.02 -21.20
N GLY A 12 -43.39 2.30 -20.99
CA GLY A 12 -42.11 2.76 -20.47
C GLY A 12 -41.72 1.90 -19.28
N LEU A 13 -40.48 1.41 -19.32
CA LEU A 13 -39.81 0.86 -18.14
C LEU A 13 -40.18 1.74 -16.94
N PRO A 14 -40.72 1.15 -15.86
CA PRO A 14 -41.31 1.94 -14.77
C PRO A 14 -40.29 2.97 -14.31
N LEU A 15 -40.70 4.23 -14.20
CA LEU A 15 -39.86 5.35 -13.74
C LEU A 15 -39.13 5.00 -12.42
N ALA A 16 -39.71 4.11 -11.61
CA ALA A 16 -39.11 3.54 -10.41
C ALA A 16 -37.83 2.69 -10.67
N ALA A 17 -37.74 1.99 -11.80
CA ALA A 17 -36.54 1.25 -12.22
C ALA A 17 -35.43 2.20 -12.72
N ARG A 18 -35.79 3.33 -13.35
CA ARG A 18 -34.83 4.41 -13.66
C ARG A 18 -34.39 5.18 -12.41
N ALA A 19 -35.27 5.39 -11.43
CA ALA A 19 -34.94 6.09 -10.20
C ALA A 19 -33.98 5.29 -9.28
N ARG A 20 -34.07 3.96 -9.28
CA ARG A 20 -33.11 3.09 -8.56
C ARG A 20 -31.72 3.03 -9.22
N ALA A 21 -31.57 3.48 -10.46
CA ALA A 21 -30.27 3.54 -11.14
C ALA A 21 -29.44 4.78 -10.74
N GLY A 22 -29.98 5.67 -9.91
CA GLY A 22 -29.37 6.98 -9.62
C GLY A 22 -29.01 7.25 -8.16
N THR A 23 -29.21 6.31 -7.22
CA THR A 23 -28.75 6.54 -5.84
C THR A 23 -27.23 6.38 -5.81
N PRO A 24 -26.45 7.45 -5.52
CA PRO A 24 -25.01 7.33 -5.40
C PRO A 24 -24.73 6.37 -4.25
N VAL A 25 -24.15 5.21 -4.57
CA VAL A 25 -23.70 4.27 -3.54
C VAL A 25 -22.69 5.02 -2.68
N PRO A 26 -22.90 5.12 -1.35
CA PRO A 26 -22.01 5.90 -0.51
C PRO A 26 -20.58 5.33 -0.57
N PRO A 27 -19.55 6.20 -0.63
CA PRO A 27 -18.15 5.77 -0.58
C PRO A 27 -17.91 4.91 0.65
N ARG A 28 -17.36 3.71 0.44
CA ARG A 28 -17.06 2.78 1.55
C ARG A 28 -15.55 2.52 1.61
N PRO A 29 -14.85 3.05 2.63
CA PRO A 29 -13.41 2.90 2.75
C PRO A 29 -13.00 1.45 3.08
N THR A 30 -11.71 1.15 2.89
CA THR A 30 -11.04 -0.08 3.36
C THR A 30 -11.42 -0.41 4.80
N SER A 31 -11.68 -1.69 5.08
CA SER A 31 -12.08 -2.13 6.42
C SER A 31 -10.95 -1.98 7.43
N ARG A 32 -11.29 -1.62 8.68
CA ARG A 32 -10.31 -1.53 9.79
C ARG A 32 -9.50 -2.82 9.95
N LEU A 33 -10.16 -3.98 9.79
CA LEU A 33 -9.51 -5.29 9.86
C LEU A 33 -8.40 -5.46 8.80
N ALA A 34 -8.62 -4.99 7.57
CA ALA A 34 -7.59 -5.06 6.53
C ALA A 34 -6.36 -4.22 6.89
N TRP A 35 -6.57 -3.01 7.43
CA TRP A 35 -5.48 -2.18 7.94
C TRP A 35 -4.75 -2.82 9.11
N THR A 36 -5.47 -3.42 10.07
CA THR A 36 -4.85 -4.14 11.19
C THR A 36 -3.99 -5.31 10.71
N ILE A 37 -4.49 -6.13 9.78
CA ILE A 37 -3.73 -7.23 9.20
C ILE A 37 -2.46 -6.71 8.52
N LEU A 38 -2.58 -5.64 7.72
CA LEU A 38 -1.45 -5.04 7.02
C LEU A 38 -0.37 -4.54 7.98
N VAL A 39 -0.77 -3.85 9.05
CA VAL A 39 0.16 -3.35 10.07
C VAL A 39 0.86 -4.51 10.77
N LEU A 40 0.10 -5.54 11.19
CA LEU A 40 0.67 -6.73 11.82
C LEU A 40 1.65 -7.46 10.90
N CYS A 41 1.31 -7.64 9.63
CA CYS A 41 2.20 -8.24 8.64
C CYS A 41 3.46 -7.39 8.42
N GLY A 42 3.32 -6.06 8.28
CA GLY A 42 4.44 -5.15 8.09
C GLY A 42 5.39 -5.15 9.29
N THR A 43 4.86 -5.05 10.51
CA THR A 43 5.66 -5.08 11.74
C THR A 43 6.29 -6.45 11.96
N GLY A 44 5.58 -7.56 11.72
CA GLY A 44 6.15 -8.90 11.79
C GLY A 44 7.32 -9.08 10.81
N LEU A 45 7.19 -8.53 9.60
CA LEU A 45 8.25 -8.54 8.60
C LEU A 45 9.45 -7.68 9.02
N ALA A 46 9.22 -6.53 9.66
CA ALA A 46 10.29 -5.70 10.21
C ALA A 46 11.07 -6.42 11.34
N ILE A 47 10.37 -7.14 12.22
CA ILE A 47 10.98 -7.96 13.27
C ILE A 47 11.82 -9.08 12.64
N ALA A 48 11.27 -9.80 11.64
CA ALA A 48 11.99 -10.85 10.93
C ALA A 48 13.26 -10.35 10.21
N ARG A 49 13.34 -9.05 9.92
CA ARG A 49 14.50 -8.40 9.29
C ARG A 49 15.58 -7.90 10.25
N VAL A 50 15.35 -7.90 11.56
CA VAL A 50 16.35 -7.48 12.54
C VAL A 50 17.70 -8.18 12.36
N PRO A 51 17.80 -9.52 12.23
CA PRO A 51 19.09 -10.19 12.09
C PRO A 51 19.84 -9.77 10.82
N SER A 52 19.17 -9.74 9.66
CA SER A 52 19.81 -9.32 8.40
C SER A 52 20.20 -7.84 8.39
N SER A 53 19.43 -6.99 9.09
CA SER A 53 19.75 -5.57 9.25
C SER A 53 20.97 -5.38 10.15
N ALA A 54 21.12 -6.18 11.21
CA ALA A 54 22.29 -6.16 12.07
C ALA A 54 23.55 -6.61 11.33
N GLU A 55 23.46 -7.67 10.52
CA GLU A 55 24.57 -8.12 9.66
C GLU A 55 24.99 -7.05 8.65
N TYR A 56 24.02 -6.39 8.00
CA TYR A 56 24.31 -5.28 7.09
C TYR A 56 24.91 -4.07 7.80
N ALA A 57 24.41 -3.72 8.99
CA ALA A 57 24.97 -2.60 9.76
C ALA A 57 26.45 -2.84 10.09
N ARG A 58 26.86 -4.08 10.40
CA ARG A 58 28.26 -4.44 10.62
C ARG A 58 29.17 -4.15 9.43
N THR A 59 28.66 -4.23 8.20
CA THR A 59 29.47 -3.94 6.99
C THR A 59 29.66 -2.45 6.75
N LEU A 60 28.81 -1.60 7.34
CA LEU A 60 28.88 -0.15 7.21
C LEU A 60 29.76 0.53 8.27
N VAL A 61 30.11 -0.18 9.36
CA VAL A 61 30.98 0.37 10.41
C VAL A 61 32.39 0.50 9.87
N THR A 62 32.88 1.74 9.79
CA THR A 62 34.23 2.04 9.31
C THR A 62 35.31 1.59 10.31
N PRO A 63 36.55 1.30 9.85
CA PRO A 63 37.64 0.92 10.75
C PRO A 63 37.91 1.96 11.84
N GLU A 64 37.76 3.25 11.52
CA GLU A 64 37.93 4.37 12.46
C GLU A 64 36.87 4.34 13.58
N GLN A 65 35.61 4.05 13.25
CA GLN A 65 34.53 3.89 14.23
C GLN A 65 34.76 2.66 15.13
N ARG A 66 35.26 1.55 14.57
CA ARG A 66 35.63 0.37 15.37
C ARG A 66 36.75 0.67 16.34
N ALA A 67 37.76 1.42 15.90
CA ALA A 67 38.88 1.83 16.77
C ALA A 67 38.42 2.76 17.90
N ALA A 68 37.44 3.64 17.65
CA ALA A 68 36.89 4.54 18.66
C ALA A 68 36.06 3.82 19.74
N LEU A 69 35.37 2.74 19.41
CA LEU A 69 34.60 1.97 20.39
C LEU A 69 35.48 1.08 21.29
N GLY A 70 36.64 0.62 20.79
CA GLY A 70 37.63 -0.15 21.56
C GLY A 70 37.19 -1.54 22.03
N ASP A 71 35.90 -1.87 21.97
CA ASP A 71 35.30 -3.12 22.42
C ASP A 71 34.25 -3.64 21.42
N ARG A 72 34.43 -4.90 20.97
CA ARG A 72 33.52 -5.58 20.04
C ARG A 72 32.15 -5.86 20.65
N ALA A 73 32.07 -6.07 21.97
CA ALA A 73 30.79 -6.32 22.65
C ALA A 73 29.90 -5.07 22.63
N LEU A 74 30.50 -3.88 22.76
CA LEU A 74 29.81 -2.60 22.66
C LEU A 74 29.36 -2.32 21.21
N GLU A 75 30.17 -2.65 20.21
CA GLU A 75 29.80 -2.54 18.78
C GLU A 75 28.57 -3.40 18.45
N ASP A 76 28.59 -4.68 18.84
CA ASP A 76 27.49 -5.61 18.59
C ASP A 76 26.19 -5.18 19.31
N THR A 77 26.31 -4.68 20.54
CA THR A 77 25.16 -4.20 21.31
C THR A 77 24.56 -2.95 20.68
N ALA A 78 25.40 -2.00 20.25
CA ALA A 78 24.93 -0.78 19.59
C ALA A 78 24.21 -1.07 18.27
N ILE A 79 24.74 -2.01 17.47
CA ILE A 79 24.13 -2.45 16.22
C ILE A 79 22.77 -3.11 16.49
N LEU A 80 22.69 -3.99 17.49
CA LEU A 80 21.45 -4.68 17.85
C LEU A 80 20.38 -3.70 18.36
N ILE A 81 20.76 -2.74 19.21
CA ILE A 81 19.86 -1.67 19.68
C ILE A 81 19.37 -0.83 18.51
N GLY A 82 20.25 -0.47 17.57
CA GLY A 82 19.88 0.26 16.35
C GLY A 82 18.89 -0.53 15.48
N ALA A 83 19.14 -1.82 15.27
CA ALA A 83 18.27 -2.69 14.47
C ALA A 83 16.89 -2.89 15.12
N ILE A 84 16.85 -3.08 16.45
CA ILE A 84 15.59 -3.18 17.21
C ILE A 84 14.87 -1.83 17.21
N GLY A 85 15.59 -0.72 17.41
CA GLY A 85 15.05 0.64 17.41
C GLY A 85 14.45 1.07 16.07
N ALA A 86 14.87 0.45 14.96
CA ALA A 86 14.26 0.67 13.66
C ALA A 86 12.83 0.08 13.54
N VAL A 87 12.48 -0.95 14.31
CA VAL A 87 11.17 -1.60 14.28
C VAL A 87 10.02 -0.64 14.67
N PRO A 88 10.07 0.09 15.80
CA PRO A 88 9.02 1.04 16.14
C PRO A 88 8.97 2.21 15.16
N VAL A 89 10.11 2.69 14.65
CA VAL A 89 10.17 3.76 13.63
C VAL A 89 9.44 3.30 12.37
N PHE A 90 9.78 2.13 11.83
CA PHE A 90 9.11 1.53 10.67
C PHE A 90 7.60 1.37 10.92
N THR A 91 7.22 0.88 12.11
CA THR A 91 5.81 0.67 12.48
C THR A 91 5.04 1.99 12.54
N ILE A 92 5.61 3.05 13.12
CA ILE A 92 5.01 4.40 13.16
C ILE A 92 4.83 4.93 11.73
N LEU A 93 5.87 4.82 10.90
CA LEU A 93 5.82 5.23 9.51
C LEU A 93 4.74 4.48 8.71
N LEU A 94 4.60 3.17 8.94
CA LEU A 94 3.57 2.34 8.30
C LEU A 94 2.16 2.71 8.78
N LEU A 95 1.99 3.07 10.05
CA LEU A 95 0.74 3.62 10.58
C LEU A 95 0.39 4.98 9.95
N ILE A 96 1.38 5.86 9.78
CA ILE A 96 1.18 7.15 9.09
C ILE A 96 0.75 6.90 7.64
N LEU A 97 1.39 5.99 6.91
CA LEU A 97 0.97 5.62 5.56
C LEU A 97 -0.44 5.06 5.53
N ALA A 98 -0.78 4.15 6.45
CA ALA A 98 -2.10 3.57 6.54
C ALA A 98 -3.17 4.64 6.79
N PHE A 99 -2.89 5.60 7.67
CA PHE A 99 -3.77 6.72 7.94
C PHE A 99 -3.93 7.63 6.72
N VAL A 100 -2.83 8.08 6.11
CA VAL A 100 -2.84 8.94 4.93
C VAL A 100 -3.55 8.27 3.76
N ALA A 101 -3.25 7.00 3.48
CA ALA A 101 -3.92 6.20 2.46
C ALA A 101 -5.41 6.05 2.75
N GLY A 102 -5.80 5.77 4.00
CA GLY A 102 -7.20 5.68 4.40
C GLY A 102 -7.96 7.00 4.22
N VAL A 103 -7.34 8.13 4.56
CA VAL A 103 -7.92 9.47 4.35
C VAL A 103 -8.06 9.78 2.86
N LEU A 104 -7.01 9.55 2.07
CA LEU A 104 -7.02 9.76 0.61
C LEU A 104 -8.08 8.90 -0.07
N GLU A 105 -8.17 7.62 0.31
CA GLU A 105 -9.17 6.70 -0.22
C GLU A 105 -10.58 7.15 0.11
N SER A 106 -10.83 7.58 1.36
CA SER A 106 -12.14 8.10 1.78
C SER A 106 -12.59 9.35 1.01
N ARG A 107 -11.64 10.16 0.50
CA ARG A 107 -11.92 11.40 -0.23
C ARG A 107 -11.95 11.22 -1.76
N LEU A 108 -11.18 10.29 -2.30
CA LEU A 108 -10.91 10.20 -3.75
C LEU A 108 -11.48 8.93 -4.40
N PHE A 109 -11.70 7.85 -3.65
CA PHE A 109 -12.10 6.54 -4.19
C PHE A 109 -13.24 5.88 -3.39
N PRO A 110 -14.50 6.07 -3.82
CA PRO A 110 -15.67 5.47 -3.18
C PRO A 110 -15.73 3.94 -3.22
N HIS A 111 -15.03 3.31 -4.18
CA HIS A 111 -15.23 1.91 -4.53
C HIS A 111 -13.96 1.08 -4.31
N GLY A 112 -13.90 0.40 -3.16
CA GLY A 112 -12.94 -0.67 -2.90
C GLY A 112 -13.37 -2.01 -3.53
N VAL A 113 -12.40 -2.90 -3.75
CA VAL A 113 -12.66 -4.30 -4.08
C VAL A 113 -13.13 -5.00 -2.81
N SER A 114 -14.38 -5.49 -2.82
CA SER A 114 -14.98 -6.20 -1.71
C SER A 114 -14.96 -7.70 -1.98
N ARG A 115 -14.37 -8.50 -1.07
CA ARG A 115 -14.48 -9.96 -1.08
C ARG A 115 -15.00 -10.42 0.28
N GLY A 116 -16.32 -10.62 0.38
CA GLY A 116 -16.97 -11.00 1.64
C GLY A 116 -16.94 -9.90 2.70
N ARG A 117 -16.44 -10.23 3.91
CA ARG A 117 -16.36 -9.31 5.07
C ARG A 117 -15.18 -8.33 5.01
N ILE A 118 -14.19 -8.59 4.14
CA ILE A 118 -12.99 -7.76 4.00
C ILE A 118 -13.15 -6.87 2.76
N ARG A 119 -12.92 -5.57 2.95
CA ARG A 119 -12.95 -4.56 1.90
C ARG A 119 -11.58 -3.94 1.78
N VAL A 120 -11.06 -3.91 0.56
CA VAL A 120 -9.71 -3.43 0.25
C VAL A 120 -9.80 -2.41 -0.87
N GLY A 121 -9.32 -1.19 -0.63
CA GLY A 121 -9.22 -0.15 -1.64
C GLY A 121 -7.81 -0.01 -2.19
N VAL A 122 -7.67 0.92 -3.15
CA VAL A 122 -6.44 1.18 -3.89
C VAL A 122 -5.30 1.59 -2.96
N GLY A 123 -5.61 2.37 -1.92
CA GLY A 123 -4.62 2.86 -0.95
C GLY A 123 -4.01 1.70 -0.18
N TRP A 124 -4.85 0.81 0.34
CA TRP A 124 -4.39 -0.41 1.00
C TRP A 124 -3.54 -1.27 0.08
N LEU A 125 -3.96 -1.47 -1.18
CA LEU A 125 -3.24 -2.32 -2.13
C LEU A 125 -1.84 -1.76 -2.44
N THR A 126 -1.73 -0.45 -2.57
CA THR A 126 -0.46 0.23 -2.83
C THR A 126 0.48 0.10 -1.63
N VAL A 127 -0.01 0.29 -0.41
CA VAL A 127 0.79 0.09 0.82
C VAL A 127 1.15 -1.38 1.01
N ALA A 128 0.23 -2.31 0.76
CA ALA A 128 0.47 -3.74 0.90
C ALA A 128 1.55 -4.24 -0.06
N VAL A 129 1.43 -3.93 -1.35
CA VAL A 129 2.42 -4.35 -2.35
C VAL A 129 3.75 -3.60 -2.13
N GLY A 130 3.69 -2.31 -1.84
CA GLY A 130 4.89 -1.48 -1.68
C GLY A 130 5.66 -1.75 -0.40
N ALA A 131 5.01 -1.75 0.77
CA ALA A 131 5.68 -1.94 2.06
C ALA A 131 5.91 -3.43 2.37
N VAL A 132 4.88 -4.27 2.23
CA VAL A 132 4.97 -5.70 2.58
C VAL A 132 5.58 -6.49 1.43
N GLY A 133 5.11 -6.30 0.19
CA GLY A 133 5.62 -7.04 -0.97
C GLY A 133 7.12 -6.83 -1.19
N VAL A 134 7.58 -5.58 -1.22
CA VAL A 134 9.02 -5.27 -1.36
C VAL A 134 9.81 -5.81 -0.17
N GLY A 135 9.30 -5.66 1.05
CA GLY A 135 9.95 -6.21 2.24
C GLY A 135 10.10 -7.74 2.17
N LEU A 136 9.11 -8.44 1.61
CA LEU A 136 9.07 -9.90 1.53
C LEU A 136 10.03 -10.42 0.45
N VAL A 137 10.05 -9.79 -0.73
CA VAL A 137 11.03 -10.07 -1.79
C VAL A 137 12.45 -9.87 -1.28
N SER A 138 12.67 -8.78 -0.55
CA SER A 138 13.98 -8.41 -0.04
C SER A 138 14.39 -9.26 1.19
N LEU A 139 13.43 -9.89 1.89
CA LEU A 139 13.70 -10.95 2.88
C LEU A 139 14.13 -12.26 2.21
N VAL A 140 13.41 -12.69 1.18
CA VAL A 140 13.65 -13.98 0.47
C VAL A 140 14.94 -13.95 -0.35
N SER A 141 15.26 -12.81 -0.97
CA SER A 141 16.48 -12.65 -1.77
C SER A 141 17.75 -12.45 -0.93
N GLY A 142 17.63 -12.22 0.39
CA GLY A 142 18.76 -11.85 1.23
C GLY A 142 19.39 -10.50 0.85
N ALA A 143 18.73 -9.72 -0.02
CA ALA A 143 19.24 -8.44 -0.47
C ALA A 143 19.28 -7.43 0.69
N PRO A 144 20.39 -6.67 0.84
CA PRO A 144 20.49 -5.72 1.92
C PRO A 144 19.40 -4.64 1.81
N PRO A 145 18.91 -4.10 2.95
CA PRO A 145 17.79 -3.14 2.96
C PRO A 145 18.04 -1.86 2.14
N ARG A 146 19.31 -1.55 1.84
CA ARG A 146 19.74 -0.43 1.00
C ARG A 146 20.47 -0.85 -0.30
N GLY A 147 20.52 -2.15 -0.63
CA GLY A 147 21.39 -2.71 -1.65
C GLY A 147 21.11 -2.34 -3.11
N ASP A 148 19.88 -1.96 -3.43
CA ASP A 148 19.48 -1.81 -4.84
C ASP A 148 19.30 -0.35 -5.22
N GLY A 149 20.40 0.26 -5.69
CA GLY A 149 20.40 1.57 -6.35
C GLY A 149 19.36 1.63 -7.48
N ALA A 150 18.59 2.72 -7.55
CA ALA A 150 17.54 3.05 -8.53
C ALA A 150 16.39 2.03 -8.73
N LEU A 151 16.61 0.74 -8.52
CA LEU A 151 15.65 -0.35 -8.75
C LEU A 151 14.54 -0.37 -7.71
N ARG A 152 14.85 -0.18 -6.43
CA ARG A 152 13.83 -0.10 -5.38
C ARG A 152 12.83 1.04 -5.62
N PRO A 153 13.25 2.30 -5.88
CA PRO A 153 12.30 3.35 -6.22
C PRO A 153 11.59 3.10 -7.56
N LEU A 154 12.23 2.47 -8.55
CA LEU A 154 11.57 2.08 -9.81
C LEU A 154 10.46 1.05 -9.60
N VAL A 155 10.67 0.03 -8.76
CA VAL A 155 9.66 -0.99 -8.44
C VAL A 155 8.51 -0.36 -7.66
N LEU A 156 8.80 0.47 -6.65
CA LEU A 156 7.77 1.18 -5.88
C LEU A 156 6.96 2.13 -6.76
N LEU A 157 7.62 2.87 -7.66
CA LEU A 157 6.97 3.73 -8.64
C LEU A 157 6.13 2.91 -9.62
N GLY A 158 6.66 1.78 -10.13
CA GLY A 158 5.93 0.86 -11.01
C GLY A 158 4.67 0.31 -10.35
N VAL A 159 4.76 -0.11 -9.08
CA VAL A 159 3.60 -0.54 -8.28
C VAL A 159 2.61 0.61 -8.10
N ALA A 160 3.08 1.81 -7.79
CA ALA A 160 2.21 2.99 -7.65
C ALA A 160 1.49 3.36 -8.96
N LEU A 161 2.13 3.15 -10.11
CA LEU A 161 1.54 3.38 -11.44
C LEU A 161 0.58 2.24 -11.85
N ALA A 162 0.88 0.99 -11.46
CA ALA A 162 0.08 -0.18 -11.82
C ALA A 162 -1.13 -0.41 -10.90
N ALA A 163 -1.03 -0.09 -9.61
CA ALA A 163 -2.09 -0.29 -8.62
C ALA A 163 -3.44 0.34 -9.01
N PRO A 164 -3.49 1.55 -9.60
CA PRO A 164 -4.72 2.13 -10.14
C PRO A 164 -5.40 1.26 -11.20
N ALA A 165 -4.64 0.66 -12.13
CA ALA A 165 -5.19 -0.10 -13.25
C ALA A 165 -5.84 -1.43 -12.81
N LEU A 166 -5.45 -1.94 -11.63
CA LEU A 166 -6.01 -3.15 -11.03
C LEU A 166 -7.43 -2.95 -10.48
N VAL A 167 -7.86 -1.71 -10.26
CA VAL A 167 -9.18 -1.39 -9.70
C VAL A 167 -10.13 -0.91 -10.80
N ARG A 168 -11.39 -1.35 -10.72
CA ARG A 168 -12.40 -1.16 -11.78
C ARG A 168 -12.62 0.31 -12.15
N ASP A 169 -12.60 1.20 -11.16
CA ASP A 169 -12.72 2.66 -11.36
C ASP A 169 -11.46 3.30 -11.96
N GLY A 170 -10.28 2.73 -11.69
CA GLY A 170 -9.01 3.20 -12.24
C GLY A 170 -8.81 2.84 -13.72
N ARG A 171 -9.72 2.09 -14.35
CA ARG A 171 -9.71 1.84 -15.80
C ARG A 171 -10.23 3.00 -16.63
N THR A 172 -10.83 4.02 -16.00
CA THR A 172 -11.24 5.25 -16.67
C THR A 172 -10.13 6.29 -16.58
N VAL A 173 -9.90 7.11 -17.62
CA VAL A 173 -8.82 8.12 -17.64
C VAL A 173 -8.91 9.08 -16.43
N ARG A 174 -10.13 9.51 -16.06
CA ARG A 174 -10.36 10.36 -14.88
C ARG A 174 -10.14 9.63 -13.55
N GLY A 175 -10.52 8.35 -13.47
CA GLY A 175 -10.27 7.53 -12.27
C GLY A 175 -8.80 7.20 -12.09
N TYR A 176 -8.08 6.91 -13.18
CA TYR A 176 -6.64 6.66 -13.18
C TYR A 176 -5.84 7.89 -12.73
N GLY A 177 -6.15 9.08 -13.28
CA GLY A 177 -5.49 10.32 -12.89
C GLY A 177 -5.69 10.68 -11.41
N ARG A 178 -6.90 10.47 -10.87
CA ARG A 178 -7.15 10.65 -9.43
C ARG A 178 -6.40 9.63 -8.57
N ALA A 179 -6.21 8.42 -9.08
CA ALA A 179 -5.55 7.34 -8.35
C ALA A 179 -4.05 7.59 -8.27
N LEU A 180 -3.46 8.10 -9.36
CA LEU A 180 -2.07 8.56 -9.38
C LEU A 180 -1.79 9.65 -8.34
N LEU A 181 -2.73 10.58 -8.11
CA LEU A 181 -2.58 11.60 -7.06
C LEU A 181 -2.49 11.00 -5.65
N VAL A 182 -2.95 9.75 -5.46
CA VAL A 182 -2.84 9.03 -4.19
C VAL A 182 -1.61 8.15 -4.18
N THR A 183 -1.43 7.34 -5.22
CA THR A 183 -0.41 6.30 -5.26
C THR A 183 0.99 6.84 -5.48
N VAL A 184 1.17 7.94 -6.23
CA VAL A 184 2.48 8.53 -6.48
C VAL A 184 3.09 9.14 -5.21
N PRO A 185 2.38 9.98 -4.42
CA PRO A 185 2.90 10.45 -3.14
C PRO A 185 3.17 9.31 -2.16
N LEU A 186 2.32 8.28 -2.13
CA LEU A 186 2.51 7.09 -1.31
C LEU A 186 3.77 6.31 -1.72
N GLY A 187 3.97 6.10 -3.02
CA GLY A 187 5.17 5.48 -3.59
C GLY A 187 6.42 6.28 -3.26
N LEU A 188 6.38 7.61 -3.40
CA LEU A 188 7.48 8.50 -3.00
C LEU A 188 7.77 8.41 -1.50
N LEU A 189 6.75 8.39 -0.65
CA LEU A 189 6.94 8.21 0.80
C LEU A 189 7.57 6.85 1.12
N LEU A 190 7.18 5.78 0.42
CA LEU A 190 7.78 4.45 0.56
C LEU A 190 9.24 4.40 0.09
N CYS A 191 9.64 5.26 -0.86
CA CYS A 191 11.03 5.38 -1.28
C CYS A 191 11.92 6.01 -0.20
N ILE A 192 11.35 6.78 0.73
CA ILE A 192 12.09 7.45 1.82
C ILE A 192 12.32 6.49 3.01
N GLN A 193 11.51 5.44 3.13
CA GLN A 193 11.63 4.43 4.20
C GLN A 193 12.80 3.47 3.98
#